data_AF-K1S8V0-F1
#
_entry.id   AF-K1S8V0-F1
#
_cell.length_a   1.000
_cell.length_b   1.000
_cell.length_c   1.000
_cell.angle_alpha   90.00
_cell.angle_beta   90.00
_cell.angle_gamma   90.00
#
_symmetry.space_group_name_H-M   'P 1'
#
loop_
_entity.id
_entity.type
_entity.pdbx_description
1 polymer ?
#
loop_
_entity_poly.entity_id
_entity_poly.type
_entity_poly.pdbx_seq_one_letter_code
_entity_poly.pdbx_strand_id
1 'polypeptide(L)' 'PETHENRYPALELLRLAIPRRVYTDNHIRVIAAACRNIYERREEITHGYRITFEAPILRHFTVELEKI' A
#
# COMPACT_ATOMS: atom_id res chain seq x y z
N PRO A 1 10.88 14.61 9.25
CA PRO A 1 9.75 15.48 9.64
C PRO A 1 9.99 16.02 11.06
N GLU A 2 9.79 17.31 11.33
CA GLU A 2 10.14 17.90 12.64
C GLU A 2 9.26 17.42 13.80
N THR A 3 8.02 16.98 13.55
CA THR A 3 7.05 16.61 14.59
C THR A 3 6.80 15.11 14.75
N HIS A 4 7.35 14.26 13.87
CA HIS A 4 7.12 12.79 13.85
C HIS A 4 5.64 12.34 13.86
N GLU A 5 4.68 13.26 13.62
CA GLU A 5 3.26 12.93 13.59
C GLU A 5 2.85 12.29 12.25
N ASN A 6 1.91 11.35 12.34
CA ASN A 6 1.29 10.74 11.17
C ASN A 6 0.50 11.80 10.40
N ARG A 7 0.90 12.01 9.15
CA ARG A 7 0.22 12.88 8.19
C ARG A 7 -0.60 12.03 7.25
N TYR A 8 -1.91 12.12 7.37
CA TYR A 8 -2.85 11.44 6.49
C TYR A 8 -3.13 12.32 5.27
N PRO A 9 -2.83 11.87 4.04
CA PRO A 9 -3.15 12.62 2.84
C PRO A 9 -4.67 12.61 2.61
N ALA A 10 -5.17 13.61 1.89
CA ALA A 10 -6.59 13.66 1.51
C ALA A 10 -7.02 12.47 0.61
N LEU A 11 -6.05 11.82 -0.04
CA LEU A 11 -6.25 10.65 -0.89
C LEU A 11 -5.26 9.54 -0.48
N GLU A 12 -5.79 8.45 0.06
CA GLU A 12 -5.05 7.23 0.34
C GLU A 12 -5.29 6.21 -0.77
N LEU A 13 -4.42 6.21 -1.77
CA LEU A 13 -4.59 5.42 -2.99
C LEU A 13 -3.43 4.43 -3.16
N LEU A 14 -3.77 3.20 -3.56
CA LEU A 14 -2.82 2.24 -4.08
C LEU A 14 -2.64 2.48 -5.59
N ARG A 15 -1.39 2.66 -6.03
CA ARG A 15 -1.06 2.86 -7.44
C ARG A 15 -0.61 1.56 -8.11
N LEU A 16 -1.36 1.11 -9.12
CA LEU A 16 -0.95 0.03 -10.02
C LEU A 16 -0.15 0.60 -11.21
N ALA A 17 1.17 0.70 -11.06
CA ALA A 17 2.05 1.24 -12.12
C ALA A 17 2.41 0.15 -13.14
N ILE A 18 1.83 0.22 -14.34
CA ILE A 18 2.05 -0.75 -15.43
C ILE A 18 3.14 -0.23 -16.39
N PRO A 19 4.33 -0.86 -16.45
CA PRO A 19 5.38 -0.50 -17.39
C PRO A 19 4.99 -0.81 -18.84
N ARG A 20 5.46 0.03 -19.77
CA ARG A 20 5.16 -0.09 -21.20
C ARG A 20 5.82 -1.35 -21.79
N ARG A 21 5.03 -2.17 -22.50
CA ARG A 21 5.49 -3.37 -23.25
C ARG A 21 6.16 -4.47 -22.41
N VAL A 22 5.95 -4.47 -21.09
CA VAL A 22 6.50 -5.50 -20.19
C VAL A 22 5.49 -6.61 -19.91
N TYR A 23 4.23 -6.24 -19.68
CA TYR A 23 3.18 -7.18 -19.29
C TYR A 23 2.26 -7.56 -20.44
N THR A 24 1.60 -8.71 -20.27
CA THR A 24 0.63 -9.30 -21.21
C THR A 24 -0.76 -9.27 -20.58
N ASP A 25 -1.80 -9.55 -21.38
CA ASP A 25 -3.19 -9.63 -20.89
C ASP A 25 -3.33 -10.60 -19.69
N ASN A 26 -2.66 -11.75 -19.74
CA ASN A 26 -2.69 -12.73 -18.66
C ASN A 26 -2.15 -12.16 -17.33
N HIS A 27 -1.10 -11.33 -17.36
CA HIS A 27 -0.59 -10.67 -16.15
C HIS A 27 -1.63 -9.72 -15.56
N ILE A 28 -2.34 -8.98 -16.41
CA ILE A 28 -3.40 -8.05 -15.97
C ILE A 28 -4.59 -8.81 -15.39
N ARG A 29 -4.98 -9.96 -15.96
CA ARG A 29 -6.05 -10.82 -15.42
C ARG A 29 -5.74 -11.31 -14.01
N VAL A 30 -4.49 -11.69 -13.74
CA VAL A 30 -4.07 -12.12 -12.40
C VAL A 30 -4.18 -10.96 -11.40
N ILE A 31 -3.73 -9.76 -11.78
CA ILE A 31 -3.85 -8.56 -10.93
C ILE A 31 -5.33 -8.25 -10.65
N ALA A 32 -6.19 -8.30 -11.67
CA ALA A 32 -7.62 -8.05 -11.52
C ALA A 32 -8.29 -9.07 -10.57
N ALA A 33 -7.95 -10.35 -10.69
CA ALA A 33 -8.45 -11.39 -9.80
C ALA A 33 -7.97 -11.17 -8.34
N ALA A 34 -6.70 -10.80 -8.15
CA ALA A 34 -6.17 -10.50 -6.81
C ALA A 34 -6.87 -9.28 -6.18
N CYS A 35 -7.05 -8.19 -6.92
CA CYS A 35 -7.77 -7.02 -6.45
C CYS A 35 -9.23 -7.34 -6.09
N ARG A 36 -9.91 -8.15 -6.90
CA ARG A 36 -11.27 -8.60 -6.60
C ARG A 36 -11.32 -9.40 -5.29
N ASN A 37 -10.42 -10.36 -5.10
CA ASN A 37 -10.38 -11.17 -3.89
C ASN A 37 -10.16 -10.32 -2.64
N ILE A 38 -9.31 -9.30 -2.71
CA ILE A 38 -9.07 -8.35 -1.62
C ILE A 38 -10.33 -7.52 -1.35
N TYR A 39 -10.99 -7.04 -2.39
CA TYR A 39 -12.20 -6.23 -2.27
C TYR A 39 -13.37 -6.99 -1.64
N GLU A 40 -13.51 -8.29 -1.95
CA GLU A 40 -14.53 -9.17 -1.39
C GLU A 40 -14.31 -9.41 0.12
N ARG A 41 -13.06 -9.50 0.58
CA ARG A 41 -12.72 -9.71 2.00
C ARG A 41 -12.44 -8.43 2.80
N ARG A 42 -12.70 -7.24 2.25
CA ARG A 42 -12.30 -5.96 2.86
C ARG A 42 -12.83 -5.77 4.29
N GLU A 43 -14.02 -6.32 4.57
CA GLU A 43 -14.67 -6.24 5.88
C GLU A 43 -13.96 -7.11 6.94
N GLU A 44 -13.18 -8.12 6.52
CA GLU A 44 -12.35 -8.95 7.40
C GLU A 44 -11.01 -8.25 7.74
N ILE A 45 -10.56 -7.31 6.89
CA ILE A 45 -9.32 -6.55 7.08
C ILE A 45 -9.59 -5.38 8.01
N THR A 46 -9.72 -5.69 9.29
CA THR A 46 -10.10 -4.75 10.35
C THR A 46 -8.92 -4.08 11.04
N HIS A 47 -7.71 -4.58 10.83
CA HIS A 47 -6.50 -4.12 11.50
C HIS A 47 -5.54 -3.48 10.51
N GLY A 48 -5.12 -2.25 10.82
CA GLY A 48 -4.07 -1.55 10.09
C GLY A 48 -2.68 -1.91 10.60
N TYR A 49 -1.70 -1.09 10.22
CA TYR A 49 -0.33 -1.20 10.67
C TYR A 49 0.06 0.01 11.51
N ARG A 50 0.96 -0.20 12.48
CA ARG A 50 1.63 0.85 13.26
C ARG A 50 3.06 0.99 12.78
N ILE A 51 3.53 2.23 12.71
CA ILE A 51 4.94 2.53 12.43
C ILE A 51 5.77 2.28 13.69
N THR A 52 6.73 1.37 13.63
CA THR A 52 7.67 1.07 14.73
C THR A 52 8.96 1.88 14.61
N PHE A 53 9.40 2.14 13.38
CA PHE A 53 10.60 2.91 13.08
C PHE A 53 10.39 3.72 11.80
N GLU A 54 10.83 4.99 11.80
CA GLU A 54 10.88 5.82 10.60
C GLU A 54 12.18 6.63 10.51
N ALA A 55 12.74 6.75 9.31
CA ALA A 55 13.88 7.62 9.06
C ALA A 55 13.43 9.09 8.94
N PRO A 56 14.30 10.06 9.30
CA PRO A 56 13.97 11.49 9.28
C PRO A 56 13.68 12.07 7.88
N ILE A 57 14.17 11.41 6.81
CA ILE A 57 14.01 11.80 5.41
C ILE A 57 13.43 10.61 4.65
N LEU A 58 12.51 10.87 3.70
CA LEU A 58 11.95 9.84 2.79
C LEU A 58 11.30 8.63 3.50
N ARG A 59 10.53 8.88 4.57
CA ARG A 59 9.90 7.86 5.44
C ARG A 59 9.27 6.66 4.71
N HIS A 60 8.63 6.87 3.55
CA HIS A 60 7.94 5.81 2.80
C HIS A 60 8.87 4.69 2.29
N PHE A 61 10.18 4.94 2.17
CA PHE A 61 11.15 3.96 1.68
C PHE A 61 11.79 3.13 2.79
N THR A 62 11.78 3.61 4.03
CA THR A 62 12.58 3.06 5.14
C THR A 62 11.76 2.89 6.41
N VAL A 63 10.43 2.81 6.29
CA VAL A 63 9.53 2.62 7.43
C VAL A 63 9.47 1.14 7.79
N GLU A 64 9.49 0.84 9.09
CA GLU A 64 9.15 -0.48 9.63
C GLU A 64 7.73 -0.44 10.18
N LEU A 65 6.95 -1.48 9.86
CA LEU A 65 5.53 -1.57 10.18
C LEU A 65 5.25 -2.85 10.97
N GLU A 66 4.49 -2.72 12.04
CA GLU A 66 3.97 -3.83 12.84
C GLU A 66 2.45 -3.91 12.69
N LYS A 67 1.91 -5.14 12.66
CA LYS A 67 0.47 -5.35 12.62
C LYS A 67 -0.15 -5.01 13.98
N ILE A 68 -1.24 -4.25 13.97
CA ILE A 68 -2.03 -3.94 15.18
C ILE A 68 -2.81 -5.17 15.65
#